data_AF-A0A1G9VKA4-F1
#
_entry.id   AF-A0A1G9VKA4-F1
#
_cell.length_a   1.000
_cell.length_b   1.000
_cell.length_c   1.000
_cell.angle_alpha   90.00
_cell.angle_beta   90.00
_cell.angle_gamma   90.00
#
_symmetry.space_group_name_H-M   'P 1'
#
loop_
_entity.id
_entity.type
_entity.pdbx_description
1 polymer ?
#
loop_
_entity_poly.entity_id
_entity_poly.type
_entity_poly.pdbx_seq_one_letter_code
_entity_poly.pdbx_strand_id
1 'polypeptide(L)'
;MKASCSRTDARKVSFLPRDLHAIQSESRAEQQTQEWLSRYTVRAALESTVSEFVNGHGMRQCRYRSQDKAHVQHILTAIAVNLERIDVHLPPTPARRPRNPTALQGFLDWQHIPRPRSWRAATHPAR
;
A
#
# COMPACT_ATOMS: atom_id res chain seq x y z
N MET A 1 -8.34 -35.91 17.37
CA MET A 1 -8.17 -35.20 16.07
C MET A 1 -8.24 -36.24 14.96
N LYS A 2 -9.30 -36.23 14.13
CA LYS A 2 -9.42 -37.17 12.99
C LYS A 2 -8.64 -36.58 11.81
N ALA A 3 -7.65 -37.32 11.31
CA ALA A 3 -7.01 -37.02 10.04
C ALA A 3 -8.06 -37.21 8.94
N SER A 4 -8.48 -36.13 8.29
CA SER A 4 -9.31 -36.18 7.09
C SER A 4 -8.43 -36.63 5.93
N CYS A 5 -8.26 -37.94 5.76
CA CYS A 5 -7.62 -38.51 4.58
C CYS A 5 -8.58 -38.37 3.40
N SER A 6 -8.38 -37.37 2.53
CA SER A 6 -9.08 -37.30 1.25
C SER A 6 -8.63 -38.47 0.37
N ARG A 7 -9.56 -39.33 -0.06
CA ARG A 7 -9.35 -40.41 -1.04
C ARG A 7 -9.12 -39.83 -2.44
N THR A 8 -8.07 -39.05 -2.61
CA THR A 8 -7.67 -38.47 -3.90
C THR A 8 -6.48 -39.25 -4.45
N ASP A 9 -6.42 -39.37 -5.78
CA ASP A 9 -5.33 -40.05 -6.49
C ASP A 9 -3.96 -39.53 -6.00
N ALA A 10 -2.98 -40.43 -5.84
CA ALA A 10 -1.71 -40.11 -5.20
C ALA A 10 -1.03 -38.96 -5.95
N ARG A 11 -0.56 -37.92 -5.23
CA ARG A 11 0.16 -36.79 -5.83
C ARG A 11 1.44 -37.32 -6.49
N LYS A 12 1.48 -37.33 -7.82
CA LYS A 12 2.70 -37.64 -8.57
C LYS A 12 3.67 -36.48 -8.43
N VAL A 13 4.83 -36.73 -7.84
CA VAL A 13 5.94 -35.77 -7.78
C VAL A 13 6.74 -35.91 -9.07
N SER A 14 6.72 -34.86 -9.90
CA SER A 14 7.54 -34.79 -11.11
C SER A 14 8.82 -34.00 -10.84
N PHE A 15 9.97 -34.57 -11.19
CA PHE A 15 11.25 -33.86 -11.14
C PHE A 15 11.48 -33.07 -12.43
N LEU A 16 12.05 -31.88 -12.28
CA LEU A 16 12.51 -31.10 -13.42
C LEU A 16 13.72 -31.82 -14.06
N PRO A 17 13.81 -31.90 -15.40
CA PRO A 17 14.98 -32.43 -16.09
C PRO A 17 16.27 -31.78 -15.58
N ARG A 18 17.34 -32.58 -15.48
CA ARG A 18 18.60 -32.18 -14.81
C ARG A 18 19.18 -30.89 -15.38
N ASP A 19 19.14 -30.72 -16.69
CA ASP A 19 19.71 -29.54 -17.37
C ASP A 19 18.95 -28.26 -17.00
N LEU A 20 17.62 -28.31 -17.00
CA LEU A 20 16.78 -27.18 -16.58
C LEU A 20 16.93 -26.87 -15.08
N HIS A 21 17.11 -27.91 -14.25
CA HIS A 21 17.38 -27.74 -12.83
C HIS A 21 18.74 -27.06 -12.59
N ALA A 22 19.77 -27.42 -13.34
CA ALA A 22 21.08 -26.80 -13.24
C ALA A 22 21.01 -25.30 -13.60
N ILE A 23 20.38 -24.96 -14.73
CA ILE A 23 20.18 -23.57 -15.17
C ILE A 23 19.41 -22.74 -14.13
N GLN A 24 18.31 -23.30 -13.58
CA GLN A 24 17.56 -22.61 -12.52
C GLN A 24 18.39 -22.41 -11.25
N SER A 25 19.19 -23.41 -10.87
CA SER A 25 20.00 -23.36 -9.67
C SER A 25 21.09 -22.30 -9.77
N GLU A 26 21.75 -22.21 -10.94
CA GLU A 26 22.72 -21.17 -11.26
C GLU A 26 22.07 -19.78 -11.25
N SER A 27 20.94 -19.60 -11.95
CA SER A 27 20.19 -18.34 -11.97
C SER A 27 19.78 -17.88 -10.56
N ARG A 28 19.39 -18.80 -9.66
CA ARG A 28 19.05 -18.48 -8.27
C ARG A 28 20.27 -18.09 -7.44
N ALA A 29 21.42 -18.71 -7.69
CA ALA A 29 22.67 -18.33 -7.03
C ALA A 29 23.10 -16.92 -7.44
N GLU A 30 23.00 -16.60 -8.74
CA GLU A 30 23.25 -15.25 -9.26
C GLU A 30 22.31 -14.20 -8.65
N GLN A 31 21.03 -14.54 -8.48
CA GLN A 31 20.01 -13.66 -7.87
C GLN A 31 20.32 -13.23 -6.44
N GLN A 32 21.12 -14.00 -5.70
CA GLN A 32 21.52 -13.65 -4.33
C GLN A 32 22.67 -12.63 -4.28
N THR A 33 23.32 -12.36 -5.42
CA THR A 33 24.42 -11.39 -5.48
C THR A 33 23.89 -9.95 -5.44
N GLN A 34 24.62 -9.06 -4.77
CA GLN A 34 24.27 -7.64 -4.68
C GLN A 34 24.29 -6.94 -6.04
N GLU A 35 25.19 -7.36 -6.94
CA GLU A 35 25.27 -6.84 -8.29
C GLU A 35 24.01 -7.18 -9.10
N TRP A 36 23.54 -8.43 -9.01
CA TRP A 36 22.29 -8.84 -9.65
C TRP A 36 21.10 -8.06 -9.09
N LEU A 37 20.99 -7.96 -7.76
CA LEU A 37 19.93 -7.21 -7.10
C LEU A 37 19.92 -5.74 -7.53
N SER A 38 21.09 -5.10 -7.56
CA SER A 38 21.25 -3.70 -7.99
C SER A 38 20.69 -3.49 -9.40
N ARG A 39 21.08 -4.35 -10.36
CA ARG A 39 20.57 -4.31 -11.74
C ARG A 39 19.07 -4.60 -11.81
N TYR A 40 18.56 -5.52 -10.99
CA TYR A 40 17.16 -5.93 -11.01
C TYR A 40 16.22 -4.95 -10.29
N THR A 41 16.73 -4.07 -9.42
CA THR A 41 15.91 -3.12 -8.65
C THR A 41 14.97 -2.28 -9.50
N VAL A 42 15.45 -1.80 -10.65
CA VAL A 42 14.65 -0.97 -11.58
C VAL A 42 13.46 -1.76 -12.12
N ARG A 43 13.69 -3.02 -12.51
CA ARG A 43 12.63 -3.89 -13.01
C ARG A 43 11.62 -4.23 -11.91
N ALA A 44 12.11 -4.59 -10.73
CA ALA A 44 11.25 -4.88 -9.58
C ALA A 44 10.39 -3.66 -9.19
N ALA A 45 10.96 -2.44 -9.26
CA ALA A 45 10.22 -1.21 -8.99
C ALA A 45 9.06 -0.98 -9.98
N LEU A 46 9.28 -1.24 -11.28
CA LEU A 46 8.24 -1.16 -12.30
C LEU A 46 7.15 -2.21 -12.09
N GLU A 47 7.53 -3.48 -11.87
CA GLU A 47 6.58 -4.57 -11.62
C GLU A 47 5.75 -4.31 -10.35
N SER A 48 6.38 -3.76 -9.31
CA SER A 48 5.70 -3.34 -8.08
C SER A 48 4.66 -2.26 -8.37
N THR A 49 5.02 -1.24 -9.15
CA THR A 49 4.11 -0.15 -9.53
C THR A 49 2.92 -0.69 -10.35
N VAL A 50 3.16 -1.60 -11.29
CA VAL A 50 2.07 -2.26 -12.05
C VAL A 50 1.16 -3.08 -11.14
N SER A 51 1.73 -3.80 -10.18
CA SER A 51 0.97 -4.55 -9.18
C SER A 51 0.10 -3.64 -8.33
N GLU A 52 0.62 -2.50 -7.88
CA GLU A 52 -0.11 -1.46 -7.13
C GLU A 52 -1.28 -0.91 -7.96
N PHE A 53 -1.05 -0.53 -9.22
CA PHE A 53 -2.12 -0.08 -10.11
C PHE A 53 -3.23 -1.11 -10.28
N VAL A 54 -2.86 -2.38 -10.51
CA VAL A 54 -3.81 -3.45 -10.78
C VAL A 54 -4.59 -3.84 -9.51
N ASN A 55 -3.88 -4.06 -8.40
CA ASN A 55 -4.46 -4.62 -7.18
C ASN A 55 -5.00 -3.55 -6.23
N GLY A 56 -4.34 -2.39 -6.13
CA GLY A 56 -4.75 -1.27 -5.29
C GLY A 56 -5.80 -0.36 -5.94
N HIS A 57 -5.68 -0.12 -7.24
CA HIS A 57 -6.51 0.87 -7.93
C HIS A 57 -7.40 0.31 -9.05
N GLY A 58 -7.46 -1.02 -9.20
CA GLY A 58 -8.41 -1.68 -10.10
C GLY A 58 -8.21 -1.35 -11.58
N MET A 59 -6.98 -1.09 -12.04
CA MET A 59 -6.69 -0.63 -13.40
C MET A 59 -7.19 -1.57 -14.53
N ARG A 60 -7.50 -2.84 -14.22
CA ARG A 60 -8.10 -3.79 -15.18
C ARG A 60 -9.58 -3.49 -15.49
N GLN A 61 -10.20 -2.60 -14.73
CA GLN A 61 -11.61 -2.25 -14.85
C GLN A 61 -11.74 -0.73 -15.06
N CYS A 62 -12.30 -0.35 -16.20
CA CYS A 62 -12.64 1.04 -16.48
C CYS A 62 -14.15 1.22 -16.38
N ARG A 63 -14.60 2.27 -15.69
CA ARG A 63 -16.03 2.59 -15.58
C ARG A 63 -16.60 3.11 -16.90
N TYR A 64 -15.75 3.72 -17.71
CA TYR A 64 -16.13 4.35 -18.98
C TYR A 64 -15.85 3.42 -20.16
N ARG A 65 -16.73 3.45 -21.17
CA ARG A 65 -16.59 2.63 -22.39
C ARG A 65 -15.82 3.33 -23.53
N SER A 66 -15.78 4.67 -23.52
CA SER A 66 -15.04 5.45 -24.52
C SER A 66 -13.54 5.45 -24.18
N GLN A 67 -12.69 5.30 -25.21
CA GLN A 67 -11.23 5.29 -25.04
C GLN A 67 -10.71 6.60 -24.45
N ASP A 68 -11.22 7.76 -24.88
CA ASP A 68 -10.81 9.06 -24.36
C ASP A 68 -11.12 9.19 -22.86
N LYS A 69 -12.31 8.76 -22.45
CA LYS A 69 -12.72 8.78 -21.03
C LYS A 69 -11.92 7.76 -20.20
N ALA A 70 -11.60 6.61 -20.77
CA ALA A 70 -10.75 5.62 -20.13
C ALA A 70 -9.31 6.13 -19.96
N HIS A 71 -8.77 6.82 -20.96
CA HIS A 71 -7.46 7.45 -20.90
C HIS A 71 -7.40 8.48 -19.77
N VAL A 72 -8.39 9.37 -19.67
CA VAL A 72 -8.48 10.33 -18.56
C VAL A 72 -8.58 9.62 -17.21
N GLN A 73 -9.41 8.57 -17.08
CA GLN A 73 -9.48 7.79 -15.84
C GLN A 73 -8.09 7.24 -15.47
N HIS A 74 -7.38 6.62 -16.42
CA HIS A 74 -6.06 6.04 -16.18
C HIS A 74 -5.01 7.09 -15.81
N ILE A 75 -5.02 8.26 -16.45
CA ILE A 75 -4.13 9.37 -16.08
C ILE A 75 -4.40 9.83 -14.64
N LEU A 76 -5.66 10.03 -14.28
CA LEU A 76 -6.01 10.48 -12.92
C LEU A 76 -5.62 9.43 -11.88
N THR A 77 -5.80 8.14 -12.18
CA THR A 77 -5.32 7.05 -11.32
C THR A 77 -3.80 7.06 -11.22
N ALA A 78 -3.07 7.29 -12.31
CA ALA A 78 -1.61 7.41 -12.29
C ALA A 78 -1.11 8.57 -11.42
N ILE A 79 -1.79 9.70 -11.50
CA ILE A 79 -1.50 10.85 -10.64
C ILE A 79 -1.75 10.50 -9.17
N ALA A 80 -2.87 9.85 -8.86
CA ALA A 80 -3.21 9.45 -7.48
C ALA A 80 -2.14 8.53 -6.86
N VAL A 81 -1.74 7.48 -7.59
CA VAL A 81 -0.66 6.57 -7.14
C VAL A 81 0.65 7.31 -6.92
N ASN A 82 1.03 8.20 -7.83
CA ASN A 82 2.25 9.00 -7.65
C ASN A 82 2.19 9.86 -6.39
N LEU A 83 1.03 10.43 -6.05
CA LEU A 83 0.86 11.20 -4.82
C LEU A 83 0.95 10.32 -3.56
N GLU A 84 0.29 9.16 -3.55
CA GLU A 84 0.36 8.21 -2.43
C GLU A 84 1.80 7.74 -2.18
N ARG A 85 2.57 7.47 -3.25
CA ARG A 85 3.98 7.09 -3.14
C ARG A 85 4.86 8.22 -2.60
N ILE A 86 4.59 9.47 -2.98
CA ILE A 86 5.31 10.64 -2.42
C ILE A 86 4.97 10.81 -0.94
N ASP A 87 3.70 10.60 -0.54
CA ASP A 87 3.24 10.75 0.84
C ASP A 87 3.98 9.81 1.80
N VAL A 88 4.28 8.57 1.37
CA VAL A 88 5.07 7.60 2.16
C VAL A 88 6.48 8.10 2.49
N HIS A 89 7.06 8.94 1.62
CA HIS A 89 8.40 9.49 1.81
C HIS A 89 8.40 10.87 2.49
N LEU A 90 7.23 11.46 2.69
CA LEU A 90 7.10 12.73 3.38
C LEU A 90 7.18 12.49 4.90
N PRO A 91 7.82 13.38 5.69
CA PRO A 91 7.73 13.29 7.14
C PRO A 91 6.26 13.30 7.59
N PRO A 92 5.92 12.61 8.70
CA PRO A 92 4.55 12.55 9.18
C PRO A 92 4.01 13.96 9.33
N THR A 93 2.83 14.20 8.76
CA THR A 93 2.16 15.50 8.88
C THR A 93 2.03 15.82 10.38
N PRO A 94 2.46 16.99 10.86
CA PRO A 94 2.32 17.34 12.26
C PRO A 94 0.84 17.23 12.63
N ALA A 95 0.56 16.63 13.79
CA ALA A 95 -0.80 16.48 14.28
C ALA A 95 -1.55 17.80 14.09
N ARG A 96 -2.73 17.73 13.47
CA ARG A 96 -3.54 18.90 13.15
C ARG A 96 -3.60 19.79 14.38
N ARG A 97 -3.03 20.99 14.29
CA ARG A 97 -3.07 21.94 15.40
C ARG A 97 -4.55 22.17 15.75
N PRO A 98 -4.94 22.04 17.03
CA PRO A 98 -6.29 22.40 17.43
C PRO A 98 -6.53 23.84 17.00
N ARG A 99 -7.77 24.15 16.56
CA ARG A 99 -8.11 25.54 16.24
C ARG A 99 -7.83 26.40 17.47
N ASN A 100 -7.26 27.58 17.25
CA ASN A 100 -7.11 28.57 18.32
C ASN A 100 -8.49 28.79 18.97
N PRO A 101 -8.59 28.75 20.31
CA PRO A 101 -9.85 28.97 20.99
C PRO A 101 -10.40 30.34 20.62
N THR A 102 -11.69 30.41 20.34
CA THR A 102 -12.38 31.69 20.11
C THR A 102 -12.33 32.56 21.36
N ALA A 103 -12.49 33.88 21.21
CA ALA A 103 -12.52 34.82 22.33
C ALA A 103 -13.50 34.40 23.45
N LEU A 104 -14.67 33.87 23.06
CA LEU A 104 -15.66 33.33 24.00
C LEU A 104 -15.16 32.09 24.75
N GLN A 105 -14.41 31.19 24.09
CA GLN A 105 -13.81 30.05 24.77
C GLN A 105 -12.74 30.48 25.76
N GLY A 106 -11.90 31.47 25.40
CA GLY A 106 -10.94 32.07 26.34
C GLY A 106 -11.60 32.77 27.52
N PHE A 107 -12.72 33.46 27.30
CA PHE A 107 -13.52 34.06 28.37
C PHE A 107 -14.10 33.03 29.33
N LEU A 108 -14.67 31.93 28.81
CA LEU A 108 -15.20 30.85 29.65
C LEU A 108 -14.11 30.18 30.49
N ASP A 109 -12.92 29.95 29.91
CA ASP A 109 -11.78 29.40 30.63
C ASP A 109 -11.31 30.35 31.74
N TRP A 110 -11.25 31.66 31.48
CA TRP A 110 -10.91 32.69 32.48
C TRP A 110 -11.93 32.77 33.62
N GLN A 111 -13.21 32.54 33.32
CA GLN A 111 -14.30 32.48 34.30
C GLN A 111 -14.43 31.11 35.00
N HIS A 112 -13.57 30.13 34.70
CA HIS A 112 -13.65 28.75 35.20
C HIS A 112 -15.01 28.07 34.91
N ILE A 113 -15.68 28.45 33.83
CA ILE A 113 -16.98 27.85 33.43
C ILE A 113 -16.71 26.62 32.55
N PRO A 114 -17.24 25.43 32.88
CA PRO A 114 -16.99 24.23 32.12
C PRO A 114 -17.57 24.33 30.70
N ARG A 115 -16.73 24.04 29.69
CA ARG A 115 -17.17 24.03 28.28
C ARG A 115 -18.22 22.94 28.04
N PRO A 116 -19.22 23.20 27.17
CA PRO A 116 -20.23 22.21 26.82
C PRO A 116 -19.59 20.98 26.16
N ARG A 117 -20.22 19.81 26.35
CA ARG A 117 -19.70 18.50 25.91
C ARG A 117 -19.36 18.45 24.42
N SER A 118 -20.10 19.17 23.59
CA SER A 118 -19.91 19.28 22.14
C SER A 118 -18.68 20.10 21.72
N TRP A 119 -18.06 20.85 22.64
CA TRP A 119 -16.89 21.70 22.37
C TRP A 119 -15.60 21.15 22.96
N ARG A 120 -15.66 20.02 23.67
CA ARG A 120 -14.47 19.33 24.17
C ARG A 120 -13.79 18.67 22.97
N ALA A 121 -12.62 19.17 22.59
CA ALA A 121 -11.75 18.41 21.70
C ALA A 121 -11.53 17.04 22.33
N ALA A 122 -11.63 15.97 21.54
CA ALA A 122 -11.28 14.63 22.01
C ALA A 122 -9.78 14.62 22.32
N THR A 123 -9.42 15.00 23.54
CA THR A 123 -8.08 14.80 24.08
C THR A 123 -7.96 13.31 24.34
N HIS A 124 -7.62 12.54 23.31
CA HIS A 124 -7.04 11.22 23.55
C HIS A 124 -5.65 11.45 24.15
N PRO A 125 -5.38 11.06 25.40
CA PRO A 125 -4.01 11.06 25.89
C PRO A 125 -3.22 10.06 25.04
N ALA A 126 -2.07 10.50 24.53
CA ALA A 126 -1.08 9.60 23.96
C ALA A 126 -0.73 8.55 25.03
N ARG A 127 -0.81 7.28 24.64
CA ARG A 127 -0.49 6.13 25.48
C ARG A 127 0.95 5.72 25.26
#